data_AF-A0A844F8F7-F1
#
_entry.id   AF-A0A844F8F7-F1
#
_cell.length_a   1.000
_cell.length_b   1.000
_cell.length_c   1.000
_cell.angle_alpha   90.00
_cell.angle_beta   90.00
_cell.angle_gamma   90.00
#
_symmetry.space_group_name_H-M   'P 1'
#
loop_
_entity.id
_entity.type
_entity.pdbx_description
1 polymer ?
#
loop_
_entity_poly.entity_id
_entity_poly.type
_entity_poly.pdbx_seq_one_letter_code
_entity_poly.pdbx_strand_id
1 'polypeptide(L)'
;MEDTKKALESLFDEMLGNIKYFKKKSYHSLFESLYEGHKELFASIARMCEEAKEEDKEGLIEELASVIPEYAYLKMQEVPKRKKEMFSVDYNMAMAVYIIPLLTYSRDPECERIADRMVELWNKKQITSMKLGRSSFEDIAGGFRKGFCYITTAVCESQNKPDDCYELMILRHYRDSYLMQTEEGKRIVEEYYEIAPRIVLAIGMQNDSSRIYEGIYRDYLTPCIHFAESGKNEECKKLYMDMVRHLQTKYLS
;
A
#
# COMPACT_ATOMS: atom_id res chain seq x y z
N MET A 1 15.50 -3.56 26.31
CA MET A 1 14.24 -4.20 25.87
C MET A 1 13.05 -3.24 25.98
N GLU A 2 12.73 -2.70 27.16
CA GLU A 2 11.62 -1.74 27.32
C GLU A 2 11.74 -0.50 26.40
N ASP A 3 12.93 0.09 26.31
CA ASP A 3 13.16 1.24 25.42
C ASP A 3 12.97 0.88 23.93
N THR A 4 13.39 -0.31 23.52
CA THR A 4 13.19 -0.85 22.17
C THR A 4 11.71 -0.99 21.85
N LYS A 5 10.91 -1.50 22.80
CA LYS A 5 9.46 -1.63 22.62
C LYS A 5 8.79 -0.28 22.44
N LYS A 6 9.10 0.70 23.29
CA LYS A 6 8.58 2.07 23.15
C LYS A 6 8.99 2.74 21.85
N ALA A 7 10.20 2.45 21.37
CA ALA A 7 10.66 2.94 20.08
C ALA A 7 9.86 2.33 18.91
N LEU A 8 9.52 1.05 18.97
CA LEU A 8 8.64 0.39 17.98
C LEU A 8 7.21 0.94 18.01
N GLU A 9 6.64 1.22 19.18
CA GLU A 9 5.34 1.89 19.30
C GLU A 9 5.37 3.30 18.69
N SER A 10 6.43 4.06 18.98
CA SER A 10 6.64 5.41 18.44
C SER A 10 6.83 5.38 16.91
N LEU A 11 7.55 4.38 16.40
CA LEU A 11 7.74 4.14 14.98
C LEU A 11 6.39 3.90 14.29
N PHE A 12 5.49 3.10 14.88
CA PHE A 12 4.16 2.86 14.33
C PHE A 12 3.36 4.16 14.18
N ASP A 13 3.35 5.00 15.22
CA ASP A 13 2.65 6.29 15.19
C ASP A 13 3.22 7.26 14.16
N GLU A 14 4.54 7.30 14.03
CA GLU A 14 5.21 8.10 13.02
C GLU A 14 4.86 7.62 11.60
N MET A 15 4.90 6.31 11.34
CA MET A 15 4.57 5.75 10.04
C MET A 15 3.11 5.97 9.67
N LEU A 16 2.20 5.86 10.64
CA LEU A 16 0.78 6.20 10.49
C LEU A 16 0.61 7.67 10.08
N GLY A 17 1.35 8.59 10.71
CA GLY A 17 1.35 10.01 10.35
C GLY A 17 1.89 10.31 8.94
N ASN A 18 2.73 9.43 8.39
CA ASN A 18 3.38 9.58 7.10
C ASN A 18 2.60 8.99 5.90
N ILE A 19 1.46 8.33 6.12
CA ILE A 19 0.65 7.74 5.03
C ILE A 19 0.20 8.79 4.01
N LYS A 20 -0.10 10.01 4.45
CA LYS A 20 -0.47 11.12 3.56
C LYS A 20 0.60 11.49 2.54
N TYR A 21 1.85 11.09 2.78
CA TYR A 21 3.00 11.30 1.89
C TYR A 21 3.34 10.07 1.04
N PHE A 22 2.54 8.99 1.12
CA PHE A 22 2.66 7.82 0.25
C PHE A 22 2.18 8.18 -1.17
N LYS A 23 3.10 8.76 -1.93
CA LYS A 23 2.91 9.30 -3.28
C LYS A 23 4.13 8.99 -4.13
N LYS A 24 3.94 8.83 -5.43
CA LYS A 24 5.02 8.49 -6.38
C LYS A 24 6.26 9.39 -6.23
N LYS A 25 6.04 10.71 -6.15
CA LYS A 25 7.13 11.70 -6.18
C LYS A 25 7.93 11.77 -4.87
N SER A 26 7.29 11.50 -3.74
CA SER A 26 7.91 11.68 -2.41
C SER A 26 8.27 10.38 -1.72
N TYR A 27 7.71 9.24 -2.12
CA TYR A 27 7.87 7.99 -1.39
C TYR A 27 9.35 7.58 -1.27
N HIS A 28 10.11 7.63 -2.36
CA HIS A 28 11.49 7.17 -2.38
C HIS A 28 12.38 7.95 -1.38
N SER A 29 12.41 9.28 -1.51
CA SER A 29 13.24 10.13 -0.64
C SER A 29 12.76 10.14 0.81
N LEU A 30 11.44 10.09 1.04
CA LEU A 30 10.89 9.96 2.38
C LEU A 30 11.30 8.64 3.02
N PHE A 31 11.17 7.53 2.29
CA PHE A 31 11.52 6.20 2.78
C PHE A 31 12.98 6.12 3.20
N GLU A 32 13.91 6.61 2.36
CA GLU A 32 15.34 6.63 2.68
C GLU A 32 15.63 7.46 3.94
N SER A 33 14.99 8.63 4.07
CA SER A 33 15.13 9.47 5.26
C SER A 33 14.59 8.79 6.53
N LEU A 34 13.47 8.08 6.42
CA LEU A 34 12.88 7.33 7.54
C LEU A 34 13.79 6.16 7.94
N TYR A 35 14.32 5.42 6.97
CA TYR A 35 15.26 4.35 7.24
C TYR A 35 16.52 4.87 7.93
N GLU A 36 17.14 5.94 7.41
CA GLU A 36 18.34 6.52 8.01
C GLU A 36 18.10 7.02 9.45
N GLY A 37 16.91 7.57 9.73
CA GLY A 37 16.53 8.00 11.07
C GLY A 37 16.32 6.86 12.07
N HIS A 38 15.94 5.67 11.60
CA HIS A 38 15.58 4.51 12.43
C HIS A 38 16.52 3.32 12.33
N LYS A 39 17.57 3.38 11.50
CA LYS A 39 18.48 2.25 11.27
C LYS A 39 19.14 1.71 12.55
N GLU A 40 19.44 2.58 13.51
CA GLU A 40 20.03 2.18 14.79
C GLU A 40 19.05 1.36 15.64
N LEU A 41 17.74 1.63 15.54
CA LEU A 41 16.71 0.81 16.19
C LEU A 41 16.72 -0.61 15.59
N PHE A 42 16.74 -0.72 14.27
CA PHE A 42 16.77 -2.02 13.58
C PHE A 42 18.07 -2.78 13.85
N ALA A 43 19.22 -2.11 13.82
CA ALA A 43 20.51 -2.70 14.16
C ALA A 43 20.58 -3.16 15.63
N SER A 44 19.95 -2.43 16.55
CA SER A 44 19.83 -2.82 17.96
C SER A 44 18.96 -4.08 18.12
N ILE A 45 17.82 -4.13 17.41
CA ILE A 45 16.94 -5.30 17.38
C ILE A 45 17.68 -6.53 16.86
N ALA A 46 18.36 -6.42 15.72
CA ALA A 46 19.13 -7.52 15.14
C ALA A 46 20.19 -8.04 16.13
N ARG A 47 20.99 -7.14 16.71
CA ARG A 47 22.02 -7.49 17.70
C ARG A 47 21.45 -8.19 18.92
N MET A 48 20.30 -7.74 19.44
CA MET A 48 19.64 -8.41 20.56
C MET A 48 19.27 -9.86 20.23
N CYS A 49 18.80 -10.12 19.00
CA CYS A 49 18.46 -11.46 18.52
C CYS A 49 19.69 -12.32 18.23
N GLU A 50 20.78 -11.73 17.72
CA GLU A 50 22.04 -12.44 17.46
C GLU A 50 22.78 -12.84 18.75
N GLU A 51 22.74 -11.99 19.77
CA GLU A 51 23.39 -12.23 21.08
C GLU A 51 22.55 -13.11 22.01
N ALA A 52 21.26 -13.31 21.69
CA ALA A 52 20.38 -14.18 22.45
C ALA A 52 20.82 -15.66 22.32
N LYS A 53 20.68 -16.41 23.41
CA LYS A 53 20.86 -17.86 23.38
C LYS A 53 19.80 -18.48 22.47
N GLU A 54 20.15 -19.56 21.77
CA GLU A 54 19.23 -20.27 20.87
C GLU A 54 17.90 -20.67 21.55
N GLU A 55 17.93 -21.04 22.83
CA GLU A 55 16.74 -21.41 23.61
C GLU A 55 15.79 -20.22 23.90
N ASP A 56 16.32 -19.00 23.94
CA ASP A 56 15.59 -17.76 24.25
C ASP A 56 15.21 -16.97 22.99
N LYS A 57 15.87 -17.26 21.86
CA LYS A 57 15.80 -16.47 20.62
C LYS A 57 14.39 -16.42 20.02
N GLU A 58 13.69 -17.55 19.96
CA GLU A 58 12.30 -17.58 19.47
C GLU A 58 11.36 -16.75 20.36
N GLY A 59 11.56 -16.80 21.68
CA GLY A 59 10.79 -16.00 22.63
C GLY A 59 11.02 -14.50 22.44
N LEU A 60 12.26 -14.11 22.19
CA LEU A 60 12.61 -12.72 21.91
C LEU A 60 12.02 -12.21 20.58
N ILE A 61 12.06 -13.03 19.52
CA ILE A 61 11.43 -12.70 18.23
C ILE A 61 9.92 -12.54 18.40
N GLU A 62 9.26 -13.45 19.13
CA GLU A 62 7.83 -13.36 19.44
C GLU A 62 7.51 -12.05 20.16
N GLU A 63 8.30 -11.71 21.19
CA GLU A 63 8.11 -10.52 22.01
C GLU A 63 8.31 -9.21 21.22
N LEU A 64 9.31 -9.14 20.35
CA LEU A 64 9.57 -7.96 19.51
C LEU A 64 8.53 -7.84 18.38
N ALA A 65 8.15 -8.96 17.76
CA ALA A 65 7.16 -9.00 16.69
C ALA A 65 5.75 -8.67 17.19
N SER A 66 5.44 -8.90 18.48
CA SER A 66 4.11 -8.63 19.03
C SER A 66 3.88 -7.16 19.41
N VAL A 67 4.93 -6.36 19.61
CA VAL A 67 4.84 -4.96 20.11
C VAL A 67 3.87 -4.13 19.28
N ILE A 68 4.13 -3.99 17.98
CA ILE A 68 3.31 -3.15 17.09
C ILE A 68 1.88 -3.72 16.95
N PRO A 69 1.67 -5.02 16.68
CA PRO A 69 0.32 -5.61 16.65
C PRO A 69 -0.46 -5.46 17.97
N GLU A 70 0.20 -5.54 19.12
CA GLU A 70 -0.43 -5.33 20.42
C GLU A 70 -0.84 -3.88 20.62
N TYR A 71 0.10 -2.97 20.40
CA TYR A 71 -0.11 -1.54 20.50
C TYR A 71 -1.22 -1.04 19.56
N ALA A 72 -1.14 -1.39 18.27
CA ALA A 72 -2.12 -1.02 17.25
C ALA A 72 -3.52 -1.55 17.59
N TYR A 73 -3.63 -2.79 18.05
CA TYR A 73 -4.92 -3.35 18.46
C TYR A 73 -5.56 -2.54 19.61
N LEU A 74 -4.79 -2.19 20.64
CA LEU A 74 -5.28 -1.40 21.77
C LEU A 74 -5.77 -0.03 21.30
N LYS A 75 -4.98 0.68 20.47
CA LYS A 75 -5.42 1.95 19.87
C LYS A 75 -6.70 1.80 19.05
N MET A 76 -6.82 0.72 18.27
CA MET A 76 -8.02 0.46 17.47
C MET A 76 -9.27 0.21 18.32
N GLN A 77 -9.14 -0.24 19.57
CA GLN A 77 -10.28 -0.34 20.48
C GLN A 77 -10.81 1.04 20.92
N GLU A 78 -9.94 2.04 21.01
CA GLU A 78 -10.30 3.42 21.37
C GLU A 78 -10.94 4.20 20.22
N VAL A 79 -10.74 3.74 18.97
CA VAL A 79 -11.33 4.38 17.78
C VAL A 79 -12.87 4.22 17.78
N PRO A 80 -13.65 5.30 17.62
CA PRO A 80 -15.10 5.22 17.50
C PRO A 80 -15.52 4.31 16.34
N LYS A 81 -16.53 3.44 16.55
CA LYS A 81 -17.00 2.45 15.55
C LYS A 81 -17.14 3.02 14.13
N ARG A 82 -17.73 4.21 13.99
CA ARG A 82 -17.94 4.90 12.70
C ARG A 82 -16.67 5.30 11.94
N LYS A 83 -15.52 5.35 12.61
CA LYS A 83 -14.22 5.70 12.03
C LYS A 83 -13.30 4.49 11.89
N LYS A 84 -13.68 3.32 12.42
CA LYS A 84 -12.80 2.14 12.43
C LYS A 84 -12.43 1.68 11.03
N GLU A 85 -13.33 1.80 10.06
CA GLU A 85 -13.04 1.41 8.67
C GLU A 85 -11.93 2.27 8.05
N MET A 86 -12.06 3.60 8.14
CA MET A 86 -11.02 4.54 7.69
C MET A 86 -9.66 4.28 8.37
N PHE A 87 -9.65 4.14 9.71
CA PHE A 87 -8.42 3.86 10.46
C PHE A 87 -7.85 2.46 10.13
N SER A 88 -8.70 1.49 9.77
CA SER A 88 -8.25 0.14 9.40
C SER A 88 -7.42 0.18 8.13
N VAL A 89 -7.84 0.97 7.14
CA VAL A 89 -7.06 1.16 5.90
C VAL A 89 -5.71 1.78 6.23
N ASP A 90 -5.71 2.88 6.99
CA ASP A 90 -4.47 3.57 7.35
C ASP A 90 -3.52 2.65 8.14
N TYR A 91 -4.02 1.89 9.11
CA TYR A 91 -3.21 0.96 9.90
C TYR A 91 -2.54 -0.11 9.02
N ASN A 92 -3.30 -0.74 8.13
CA ASN A 92 -2.75 -1.72 7.20
C ASN A 92 -1.76 -1.08 6.22
N MET A 93 -2.02 0.15 5.76
CA MET A 93 -1.10 0.88 4.88
C MET A 93 0.22 1.21 5.59
N ALA A 94 0.19 1.74 6.82
CA ALA A 94 1.41 2.02 7.60
C ALA A 94 2.31 0.78 7.69
N MET A 95 1.70 -0.37 7.95
CA MET A 95 2.41 -1.65 7.99
C MET A 95 3.00 -2.02 6.63
N ALA A 96 2.17 -1.99 5.58
CA ALA A 96 2.54 -2.46 4.24
C ALA A 96 3.53 -1.55 3.50
N VAL A 97 3.47 -0.23 3.68
CA VAL A 97 4.33 0.71 2.92
C VAL A 97 5.55 1.19 3.67
N TYR A 98 5.54 1.10 5.00
CA TYR A 98 6.62 1.62 5.84
C TYR A 98 7.17 0.58 6.80
N ILE A 99 6.40 0.11 7.80
CA ILE A 99 6.97 -0.70 8.90
C ILE A 99 7.67 -1.97 8.37
N ILE A 100 6.96 -2.77 7.58
CA ILE A 100 7.48 -4.04 7.08
C ILE A 100 8.64 -3.82 6.09
N PRO A 101 8.55 -2.90 5.12
CA PRO A 101 9.69 -2.56 4.28
C PRO A 101 10.89 -1.98 5.04
N LEU A 102 10.70 -1.08 6.00
CA LEU A 102 11.78 -0.43 6.76
C LEU A 102 12.57 -1.45 7.56
N LEU A 103 11.86 -2.34 8.26
CA LEU A 103 12.47 -3.39 9.07
C LEU A 103 13.34 -4.32 8.23
N THR A 104 13.01 -4.49 6.95
CA THR A 104 13.68 -5.49 6.08
C THR A 104 14.54 -4.90 4.98
N TYR A 105 14.73 -3.58 5.03
CA TYR A 105 15.50 -2.85 4.03
C TYR A 105 17.00 -3.20 4.06
N SER A 106 17.55 -3.46 5.26
CA SER A 106 18.95 -3.90 5.43
C SER A 106 19.21 -5.34 4.97
N ARG A 107 18.17 -6.14 4.73
CA ARG A 107 18.24 -7.60 4.50
C ARG A 107 18.88 -8.37 5.67
N ASP A 108 18.76 -7.83 6.88
CA ASP A 108 19.18 -8.51 8.09
C ASP A 108 18.26 -9.72 8.38
N PRO A 109 18.80 -10.94 8.57
CA PRO A 109 18.00 -12.14 8.74
C PRO A 109 17.07 -12.11 9.96
N GLU A 110 17.51 -11.54 11.08
CA GLU A 110 16.69 -11.50 12.30
C GLU A 110 15.57 -10.47 12.16
N CYS A 111 15.85 -9.32 11.55
CA CYS A 111 14.81 -8.36 11.21
C CYS A 111 13.79 -8.93 10.22
N GLU A 112 14.20 -9.72 9.23
CA GLU A 112 13.28 -10.40 8.32
C GLU A 112 12.37 -11.40 9.05
N ARG A 113 12.92 -12.19 9.98
CA ARG A 113 12.13 -13.10 10.83
C ARG A 113 11.11 -12.37 11.70
N ILE A 114 11.51 -11.24 12.31
CA ILE A 114 10.60 -10.40 13.10
C ILE A 114 9.51 -9.83 12.20
N ALA A 115 9.83 -9.37 10.99
CA ALA A 115 8.85 -8.83 10.05
C ALA A 115 7.81 -9.89 9.65
N ASP A 116 8.26 -11.09 9.30
CA ASP A 116 7.37 -12.19 8.92
C ASP A 116 6.46 -12.57 10.09
N ARG A 117 7.03 -12.70 11.29
CA ARG A 117 6.24 -13.00 12.49
C ARG A 117 5.26 -11.88 12.85
N MET A 118 5.65 -10.62 12.66
CA MET A 118 4.81 -9.46 12.90
C MET A 118 3.60 -9.45 11.95
N VAL A 119 3.79 -9.82 10.68
CA VAL A 119 2.69 -9.97 9.70
C VAL A 119 1.73 -11.08 10.12
N GLU A 120 2.23 -12.22 10.59
CA GLU A 120 1.38 -13.31 11.11
C GLU A 120 0.55 -12.85 12.30
N LEU A 121 1.18 -12.20 13.29
CA LEU A 121 0.53 -11.70 14.49
C LEU A 121 -0.51 -10.62 14.16
N TRP A 122 -0.20 -9.69 13.25
CA TRP A 122 -1.13 -8.68 12.77
C TRP A 122 -2.42 -9.30 12.23
N ASN A 123 -2.28 -10.28 11.33
CA ASN A 123 -3.42 -10.97 10.72
C ASN A 123 -4.19 -11.84 11.73
N LYS A 124 -3.48 -12.58 12.59
CA LYS A 124 -4.09 -13.44 13.62
C LYS A 124 -4.94 -12.63 14.60
N LYS A 125 -4.49 -11.43 14.94
CA LYS A 125 -5.16 -10.54 15.92
C LYS A 125 -6.38 -9.84 15.33
N GLN A 126 -6.59 -9.93 14.02
CA GLN A 126 -7.72 -9.33 13.29
C GLN A 126 -7.90 -7.85 13.66
N ILE A 127 -6.79 -7.11 13.69
CA ILE A 127 -6.78 -5.66 13.99
C ILE A 127 -7.65 -4.92 12.97
N THR A 128 -7.65 -5.39 11.74
CA THR A 128 -8.47 -4.93 10.63
C THR A 128 -9.12 -6.12 9.92
N SER A 129 -10.13 -5.86 9.10
CA SER A 129 -10.72 -6.87 8.19
C SER A 129 -9.82 -7.19 6.99
N MET A 130 -8.72 -6.45 6.81
CA MET A 130 -7.85 -6.50 5.64
C MET A 130 -6.64 -7.40 5.90
N LYS A 131 -6.22 -8.14 4.89
CA LYS A 131 -5.07 -9.03 5.00
C LYS A 131 -3.78 -8.25 4.76
N LEU A 132 -2.87 -8.30 5.74
CA LEU A 132 -1.51 -7.81 5.57
C LEU A 132 -0.67 -8.91 4.90
N GLY A 133 -0.01 -8.57 3.80
CA GLY A 133 0.99 -9.41 3.15
C GLY A 133 2.40 -8.90 3.41
N ARG A 134 3.39 -9.70 3.02
CA ARG A 134 4.78 -9.25 3.00
C ARG A 134 4.99 -8.27 1.84
N SER A 135 5.67 -7.17 2.10
CA SER A 135 6.04 -6.14 1.11
C SER A 135 7.48 -5.71 1.32
N SER A 136 8.18 -5.39 0.23
CA SER A 136 9.51 -4.78 0.26
C SER A 136 9.49 -3.36 -0.29
N PHE A 137 10.53 -2.58 0.00
CA PHE A 137 10.73 -1.28 -0.62
C PHE A 137 10.78 -1.41 -2.15
N GLU A 138 11.45 -2.44 -2.67
CA GLU A 138 11.56 -2.67 -4.10
C GLU A 138 10.20 -2.94 -4.76
N ASP A 139 9.31 -3.67 -4.09
CA ASP A 139 7.96 -3.94 -4.59
C ASP A 139 7.15 -2.64 -4.69
N ILE A 140 7.20 -1.81 -3.63
CA ILE A 140 6.44 -0.56 -3.58
C ILE A 140 7.02 0.48 -4.55
N ALA A 141 8.34 0.69 -4.53
CA ALA A 141 9.06 1.58 -5.45
C ALA A 141 8.97 1.10 -6.91
N GLY A 142 8.98 -0.22 -7.12
CA GLY A 142 8.78 -0.86 -8.42
C GLY A 142 7.35 -0.69 -8.93
N GLY A 143 6.35 -0.77 -8.05
CA GLY A 143 4.95 -0.48 -8.36
C GLY A 143 4.78 0.91 -8.98
N PHE A 144 5.46 1.93 -8.45
CA PHE A 144 5.47 3.28 -9.04
C PHE A 144 6.12 3.38 -10.43
N ARG A 145 6.97 2.41 -10.80
CA ARG A 145 7.63 2.32 -12.12
C ARG A 145 6.80 1.54 -13.14
N LYS A 146 5.97 0.58 -12.70
CA LYS A 146 5.06 -0.21 -13.54
C LYS A 146 3.87 0.61 -14.04
N GLY A 147 4.07 1.32 -15.15
CA GLY A 147 2.96 1.76 -15.99
C GLY A 147 2.13 2.93 -15.46
N PHE A 148 1.95 3.89 -16.34
CA PHE A 148 1.14 5.09 -16.19
C PHE A 148 -0.40 4.84 -16.03
N CYS A 149 -0.86 3.62 -15.70
CA CYS A 149 -2.30 3.28 -15.59
C CYS A 149 -2.57 2.34 -14.40
N TYR A 150 -2.09 2.66 -13.20
CA TYR A 150 -2.18 1.84 -11.97
C TYR A 150 -3.45 1.00 -11.77
N ILE A 151 -4.64 1.60 -11.74
CA ILE A 151 -5.90 0.88 -11.49
C ILE A 151 -6.17 -0.12 -12.61
N THR A 152 -6.06 0.31 -13.88
CA THR A 152 -6.22 -0.57 -15.04
C THR A 152 -5.20 -1.70 -15.04
N THR A 153 -3.94 -1.42 -14.70
CA THR A 153 -2.89 -2.45 -14.60
C THR A 153 -3.26 -3.47 -13.53
N ALA A 154 -3.65 -3.04 -12.33
CA ALA A 154 -4.06 -3.95 -11.26
C ALA A 154 -5.28 -4.81 -11.65
N VAL A 155 -6.25 -4.23 -12.37
CA VAL A 155 -7.39 -4.98 -12.90
C VAL A 155 -6.94 -6.04 -13.92
N CYS A 156 -6.06 -5.68 -14.86
CA CYS A 156 -5.57 -6.62 -15.88
C CYS A 156 -4.70 -7.72 -15.28
N GLU A 157 -3.81 -7.37 -14.33
CA GLU A 157 -3.00 -8.34 -13.58
C GLU A 157 -3.89 -9.33 -12.79
N SER A 158 -4.99 -8.86 -12.19
CA SER A 158 -5.95 -9.74 -11.48
C SER A 158 -6.63 -10.77 -12.41
N GLN A 159 -6.64 -10.50 -13.72
CA GLN A 159 -7.15 -11.39 -14.77
C GLN A 159 -6.03 -12.19 -15.46
N ASN A 160 -4.80 -12.14 -14.95
CA ASN A 160 -3.60 -12.75 -15.53
C ASN A 160 -3.29 -12.26 -16.96
N LYS A 161 -3.64 -11.02 -17.28
CA LYS A 161 -3.32 -10.39 -18.57
C LYS A 161 -1.92 -9.77 -18.53
N PRO A 162 -1.17 -9.78 -19.66
CA PRO A 162 0.14 -9.12 -19.73
C PRO A 162 0.01 -7.59 -19.77
N ASP A 163 1.12 -6.87 -19.56
CA ASP A 163 1.12 -5.39 -19.51
C ASP A 163 0.84 -4.72 -20.88
N ASP A 164 1.01 -5.47 -21.96
CA ASP A 164 0.69 -5.06 -23.35
C ASP A 164 -0.68 -5.58 -23.80
N CYS A 165 -1.57 -5.96 -22.88
CA CYS A 165 -2.91 -6.40 -23.23
C CYS A 165 -3.73 -5.28 -23.88
N TYR A 166 -4.74 -5.70 -24.65
CA TYR A 166 -5.60 -4.81 -25.43
C TYR A 166 -6.19 -3.65 -24.62
N GLU A 167 -6.69 -3.91 -23.41
CA GLU A 167 -7.32 -2.89 -22.55
C GLU A 167 -6.33 -1.82 -22.11
N LEU A 168 -5.12 -2.23 -21.71
CA LEU A 168 -4.05 -1.30 -21.34
C LEU A 168 -3.59 -0.50 -22.55
N MET A 169 -3.44 -1.12 -23.71
CA MET A 169 -3.06 -0.43 -24.94
C MET A 169 -4.07 0.65 -25.34
N ILE A 170 -5.38 0.34 -25.32
CA ILE A 170 -6.43 1.31 -25.67
C ILE A 170 -6.44 2.50 -24.69
N LEU A 171 -6.42 2.23 -23.37
CA LEU A 171 -6.51 3.29 -22.37
C LEU A 171 -5.21 4.13 -22.29
N ARG A 172 -4.04 3.52 -22.53
CA ARG A 172 -2.77 4.25 -22.66
C ARG A 172 -2.78 5.14 -23.89
N HIS A 173 -3.23 4.61 -25.04
CA HIS A 173 -3.37 5.40 -26.26
C HIS A 173 -4.30 6.59 -26.05
N TYR A 174 -5.49 6.38 -25.47
CA TYR A 174 -6.44 7.44 -25.14
C TYR A 174 -5.82 8.52 -24.24
N ARG A 175 -5.10 8.13 -23.18
CA ARG A 175 -4.39 9.10 -22.32
C ARG A 175 -3.42 9.94 -23.15
N ASP A 176 -2.58 9.30 -23.95
CA ASP A 176 -1.48 9.97 -24.65
C ASP A 176 -1.98 10.83 -25.83
N SER A 177 -2.96 10.33 -26.59
CA SER A 177 -3.48 11.01 -27.77
C SER A 177 -4.51 12.09 -27.47
N TYR A 178 -5.16 12.04 -26.31
CA TYR A 178 -6.21 13.00 -25.94
C TYR A 178 -5.92 13.76 -24.64
N LEU A 179 -5.79 13.09 -23.49
CA LEU A 179 -5.61 13.79 -22.21
C LEU A 179 -4.31 14.61 -22.16
N MET A 180 -3.22 14.07 -22.70
CA MET A 180 -1.92 14.75 -22.68
C MET A 180 -1.85 15.97 -23.62
N GLN A 181 -2.84 16.18 -24.49
CA GLN A 181 -2.86 17.29 -25.45
C GLN A 181 -3.27 18.63 -24.83
N THR A 182 -3.81 18.62 -23.61
CA THR A 182 -4.25 19.84 -22.92
C THR A 182 -3.63 19.93 -21.53
N GLU A 183 -3.47 21.16 -21.03
CA GLU A 183 -2.94 21.36 -19.69
C GLU A 183 -3.91 20.87 -18.59
N GLU A 184 -5.22 20.94 -18.87
CA GLU A 184 -6.24 20.34 -18.01
C GLU A 184 -6.09 18.82 -17.93
N GLY A 185 -5.98 18.14 -19.07
CA GLY A 185 -5.85 16.69 -19.09
C GLY A 185 -4.55 16.20 -18.45
N LYS A 186 -3.44 16.94 -18.60
CA LYS A 186 -2.20 16.65 -17.85
C LYS A 186 -2.38 16.74 -16.33
N ARG A 187 -3.09 17.75 -15.84
CA ARG A 187 -3.40 17.88 -14.40
C ARG A 187 -4.25 16.70 -13.91
N ILE A 188 -5.25 16.28 -14.69
CA ILE A 188 -6.08 15.11 -14.35
C ILE A 188 -5.21 13.85 -14.24
N VAL A 189 -4.29 13.63 -15.18
CA VAL A 189 -3.36 12.49 -15.16
C VAL A 189 -2.42 12.55 -13.96
N GLU A 190 -1.93 13.75 -13.61
CA GLU A 190 -1.07 13.96 -12.45
C GLU A 190 -1.81 13.67 -11.13
N GLU A 191 -3.02 14.20 -10.95
CA GLU A 191 -3.87 13.91 -9.79
C GLU A 191 -4.15 12.41 -9.67
N TYR A 192 -4.43 11.74 -10.80
CA TYR A 192 -4.61 10.30 -10.84
C TYR A 192 -3.38 9.53 -10.32
N TYR A 193 -2.16 9.92 -10.70
CA TYR A 193 -0.94 9.24 -10.22
C TYR A 193 -0.64 9.47 -8.74
N GLU A 194 -1.14 10.54 -8.15
CA GLU A 194 -0.99 10.79 -6.72
C GLU A 194 -1.93 9.90 -5.89
N ILE A 195 -3.11 9.56 -6.40
CA ILE A 195 -4.13 8.82 -5.64
C ILE A 195 -4.22 7.32 -5.99
N ALA A 196 -4.02 6.97 -7.26
CA ALA A 196 -4.28 5.61 -7.75
C ALA A 196 -3.44 4.52 -7.07
N PRO A 197 -2.14 4.72 -6.75
CA PRO A 197 -1.36 3.73 -6.03
C PRO A 197 -1.94 3.39 -4.65
N ARG A 198 -2.49 4.39 -3.95
CA ARG A 198 -3.16 4.20 -2.65
C ARG A 198 -4.43 3.37 -2.79
N ILE A 199 -5.23 3.66 -3.82
CA ILE A 199 -6.44 2.90 -4.14
C ILE A 199 -6.11 1.44 -4.44
N VAL A 200 -5.12 1.19 -5.31
CA VAL A 200 -4.70 -0.16 -5.70
C VAL A 200 -4.24 -0.94 -4.47
N LEU A 201 -3.41 -0.34 -3.62
CA LEU A 201 -2.94 -0.99 -2.40
C LEU A 201 -4.10 -1.32 -1.45
N ALA A 202 -5.00 -0.36 -1.21
CA ALA A 202 -6.16 -0.56 -0.34
C ALA A 202 -7.09 -1.67 -0.84
N ILE A 203 -7.32 -1.77 -2.16
CA ILE A 203 -8.11 -2.85 -2.77
C ILE A 203 -7.36 -4.19 -2.68
N GLY A 204 -6.06 -4.21 -2.96
CA GLY A 204 -5.25 -5.43 -2.94
C GLY A 204 -5.20 -6.14 -1.59
N MET A 205 -5.39 -5.38 -0.50
CA MET A 205 -5.46 -5.90 0.87
C MET A 205 -6.87 -6.38 1.29
N GLN A 206 -7.90 -6.19 0.44
CA GLN A 206 -9.24 -6.73 0.69
C GLN A 206 -9.27 -8.24 0.46
N ASN A 207 -10.07 -8.96 1.25
CA ASN A 207 -10.24 -10.41 1.08
C ASN A 207 -10.91 -10.79 -0.24
N ASP A 208 -11.75 -9.90 -0.79
CA ASP A 208 -12.48 -10.06 -2.05
C ASP A 208 -11.92 -9.19 -3.17
N SER A 209 -10.63 -8.84 -3.12
CA SER A 209 -9.94 -7.98 -4.09
C SER A 209 -10.18 -8.39 -5.55
N SER A 210 -10.14 -9.70 -5.86
CA SER A 210 -10.45 -10.22 -7.21
C SER A 210 -11.85 -9.85 -7.69
N ARG A 211 -12.87 -9.95 -6.81
CA ARG A 211 -14.26 -9.59 -7.14
C ARG A 211 -14.41 -8.08 -7.29
N ILE A 212 -13.68 -7.29 -6.50
CA ILE A 212 -13.65 -5.84 -6.62
C ILE A 212 -13.08 -5.43 -7.98
N TYR A 213 -11.94 -6.01 -8.39
CA TYR A 213 -11.34 -5.72 -9.70
C TYR A 213 -12.21 -6.16 -10.87
N GLU A 214 -12.91 -7.30 -10.76
CA GLU A 214 -13.91 -7.72 -11.75
C GLU A 214 -15.06 -6.69 -11.88
N GLY A 215 -15.53 -6.15 -10.77
CA GLY A 215 -16.51 -5.06 -10.76
C GLY A 215 -15.99 -3.81 -11.46
N ILE A 216 -14.75 -3.39 -11.16
CA ILE A 216 -14.11 -2.23 -11.82
C ILE A 216 -13.99 -2.45 -13.33
N TYR A 217 -13.58 -3.65 -13.74
CA TYR A 217 -13.47 -4.03 -15.14
C TYR A 217 -14.81 -3.90 -15.88
N ARG A 218 -15.87 -4.47 -15.32
CA ARG A 218 -17.20 -4.52 -15.94
C ARG A 218 -17.87 -3.15 -15.94
N ASP A 219 -17.86 -2.46 -14.80
CA ASP A 219 -18.69 -1.27 -14.58
C ASP A 219 -18.03 0.01 -15.09
N TYR A 220 -16.69 0.05 -15.22
CA TYR A 220 -15.95 1.24 -15.61
C TYR A 220 -14.99 1.05 -16.78
N LEU A 221 -14.10 0.04 -16.74
CA LEU A 221 -13.07 -0.07 -17.79
C LEU A 221 -13.66 -0.47 -19.14
N THR A 222 -14.59 -1.44 -19.17
CA THR A 222 -15.21 -1.90 -20.41
C THR A 222 -15.96 -0.77 -21.13
N PRO A 223 -16.82 0.03 -20.46
CA PRO A 223 -17.45 1.17 -21.12
C PRO A 223 -16.46 2.28 -21.50
N CYS A 224 -15.43 2.56 -20.68
CA CYS A 224 -14.36 3.51 -21.03
C CYS A 224 -13.63 3.11 -22.31
N ILE A 225 -13.28 1.83 -22.48
CA ILE A 225 -12.63 1.30 -23.68
C ILE A 225 -13.53 1.54 -24.89
N HIS A 226 -14.83 1.21 -24.80
CA HIS A 226 -15.77 1.44 -25.88
C HIS A 226 -15.89 2.94 -26.26
N PHE A 227 -15.89 3.84 -25.27
CA PHE A 227 -15.89 5.28 -25.52
C PHE A 227 -14.60 5.75 -26.19
N ALA A 228 -13.44 5.28 -25.73
CA ALA A 228 -12.15 5.60 -26.32
C ALA A 228 -12.06 5.15 -27.79
N GLU A 229 -12.49 3.94 -28.11
CA GLU A 229 -12.50 3.42 -29.49
C GLU A 229 -13.47 4.17 -30.41
N SER A 230 -14.61 4.60 -29.86
CA SER A 230 -15.62 5.35 -30.60
C SER A 230 -15.31 6.85 -30.73
N GLY A 231 -14.15 7.31 -30.23
CA GLY A 231 -13.76 8.73 -30.22
C GLY A 231 -14.59 9.61 -29.27
N LYS A 232 -15.36 9.01 -28.37
CA LYS A 232 -16.18 9.69 -27.35
C LYS A 232 -15.32 10.07 -26.13
N ASN A 233 -14.36 10.94 -26.40
CA ASN A 233 -13.26 11.22 -25.47
C ASN A 233 -13.74 11.89 -24.17
N GLU A 234 -14.69 12.81 -24.24
CA GLU A 234 -15.22 13.50 -23.05
C GLU A 234 -16.01 12.54 -22.14
N GLU A 235 -16.79 11.63 -22.72
CA GLU A 235 -17.49 10.57 -21.97
C GLU A 235 -16.51 9.60 -21.32
N CYS A 236 -15.45 9.21 -22.03
CA CYS A 236 -14.37 8.40 -21.46
C CYS A 236 -13.69 9.12 -20.29
N LYS A 237 -13.34 10.41 -20.45
CA LYS A 237 -12.75 11.25 -19.40
C LYS A 237 -13.64 11.27 -18.16
N LYS A 238 -14.92 11.59 -18.34
CA LYS A 238 -15.88 11.70 -17.24
C LYS A 238 -16.03 10.38 -16.49
N LEU A 239 -16.28 9.27 -17.21
CA LEU A 239 -16.48 7.97 -16.58
C LEU A 239 -15.24 7.50 -15.82
N TYR A 240 -14.05 7.70 -16.39
CA TYR A 240 -12.80 7.32 -15.73
C TYR A 240 -12.54 8.15 -14.46
N MET A 241 -12.82 9.46 -14.50
CA MET A 241 -12.71 10.31 -13.32
C MET A 241 -13.73 9.92 -12.23
N ASP A 242 -14.95 9.59 -12.63
CA ASP A 242 -16.00 9.14 -11.70
C ASP A 242 -15.62 7.82 -11.04
N MET A 243 -15.00 6.88 -11.78
CA MET A 243 -14.41 5.66 -11.23
C MET A 243 -13.38 5.99 -10.13
N VAL A 244 -12.39 6.84 -10.45
CA VAL A 244 -11.30 7.17 -9.50
C VAL A 244 -11.86 7.81 -8.23
N ARG A 245 -12.80 8.76 -8.36
CA ARG A 245 -13.45 9.42 -7.22
C ARG A 245 -14.26 8.43 -6.39
N HIS A 246 -15.04 7.55 -7.04
CA HIS A 246 -15.82 6.53 -6.33
C HIS A 246 -14.90 5.61 -5.51
N LEU A 247 -13.82 5.11 -6.12
CA LEU A 247 -12.86 4.24 -5.45
C LEU A 247 -12.11 4.97 -4.33
N GLN A 248 -11.75 6.24 -4.53
CA GLN A 248 -11.14 7.06 -3.49
C GLN A 248 -12.08 7.24 -2.30
N THR A 249 -13.35 7.58 -2.52
CA THR A 249 -14.34 7.72 -1.44
C THR A 249 -14.59 6.40 -0.74
N LYS A 250 -14.64 5.29 -1.48
CA LYS A 250 -14.94 3.98 -0.91
C LYS A 250 -13.79 3.41 -0.06
N TYR A 251 -12.53 3.64 -0.47
CA TYR A 251 -11.40 2.95 0.14
C TYR A 251 -10.43 3.86 0.90
N LEU A 252 -10.52 5.18 0.75
CA LEU A 252 -9.57 6.13 1.34
C LEU A 252 -10.23 7.28 2.13
N SER A 253 -11.56 7.26 2.32
CA SER A 253 -12.32 8.30 3.05
C SER A 253 -13.01 7.77 4.30
#